data_AF-A0A4Q4CS67-F1
#
_entry.id   AF-A0A4Q4CS67-F1
#
_cell.length_a   1.000
_cell.length_b   1.000
_cell.length_c   1.000
_cell.angle_alpha   90.00
_cell.angle_beta   90.00
_cell.angle_gamma   90.00
#
_symmetry.space_group_name_H-M   'P 1'
#
loop_
_entity.id
_entity.type
_entity.pdbx_description
1 polymer ?
#
loop_
_entity_poly.entity_id
_entity_poly.type
_entity_poly.pdbx_seq_one_letter_code
_entity_poly.pdbx_strand_id
1 'polypeptide(L)' 'MPEGHTLHRLAGELTEAFGGRVVRSSSPQGRFDAGATRLDGRRLTEATARGK' A
#
# COMPACT_ATOMS: atom_id res chain seq x y z
N MET A 1 -23.54 -1.15 9.05
CA MET A 1 -22.10 -1.38 9.19
C MET A 1 -21.41 -0.62 8.07
N PRO A 2 -20.75 0.52 8.31
CA PRO A 2 -20.07 1.22 7.23
C PRO A 2 -18.73 0.52 6.98
N GLU A 3 -18.66 -0.35 5.99
CA GLU A 3 -17.46 -1.11 5.61
C GLU A 3 -16.24 -0.21 5.35
N GLY A 4 -16.47 1.05 4.96
CA GLY A 4 -15.43 2.05 4.74
C GLY A 4 -14.52 2.28 5.96
N HIS A 5 -15.02 2.10 7.20
CA HIS A 5 -14.16 2.23 8.39
C HIS A 5 -13.00 1.23 8.39
N THR A 6 -13.20 0.04 7.83
CA THR A 6 -12.14 -0.98 7.79
C THR A 6 -11.04 -0.60 6.80
N LEU A 7 -11.40 -0.14 5.61
CA LEU A 7 -10.42 0.29 4.61
C LEU A 7 -9.64 1.51 5.07
N HIS A 8 -10.32 2.50 5.68
CA HIS A 8 -9.65 3.66 6.25
C HIS A 8 -8.70 3.29 7.40
N ARG A 9 -9.10 2.36 8.27
CA ARG A 9 -8.22 1.82 9.32
C ARG A 9 -7.00 1.13 8.72
N LEU A 10 -7.17 0.26 7.72
CA LEU A 10 -6.05 -0.42 7.04
C LEU A 10 -5.10 0.58 6.37
N ALA A 11 -5.62 1.65 5.76
CA ALA A 11 -4.79 2.70 5.18
C ALA A 11 -3.94 3.42 6.26
N GLY A 12 -4.51 3.68 7.43
CA GLY A 12 -3.78 4.18 8.60
C GLY A 12 -2.68 3.22 9.04
N GLU A 13 -3.01 1.94 9.22
CA GLU A 13 -2.05 0.91 9.64
C GLU A 13 -0.89 0.74 8.65
N LEU A 14 -1.16 0.80 7.34
CA LEU A 14 -0.13 0.77 6.31
C LEU A 14 0.78 2.02 6.38
N THR A 15 0.21 3.19 6.64
CA THR A 15 0.98 4.42 6.79
C THR A 15 1.86 4.37 8.04
N GLU A 16 1.35 3.88 9.17
CA GLU A 16 2.14 3.70 10.39
C GLU A 16 3.29 2.69 10.20
N ALA A 17 3.02 1.57 9.53
CA ALA A 17 4.01 0.51 9.34
C ALA A 17 5.12 0.89 8.34
N PHE A 18 4.77 1.59 7.25
CA PHE A 18 5.64 1.78 6.09
C PHE A 18 5.90 3.24 5.70
N GLY A 19 5.11 4.18 6.22
CA GLY A 19 5.20 5.61 5.90
C GLY A 19 6.59 6.18 6.16
N GLY A 20 7.07 6.97 5.20
CA GLY A 20 8.39 7.55 5.25
C GLY A 20 9.54 6.56 5.08
N ARG A 21 9.29 5.26 4.84
CA ARG A 21 10.35 4.24 4.68
C ARG A 21 10.50 3.85 3.21
N VAL A 22 11.71 3.44 2.84
CA VAL A 22 11.95 2.74 1.57
C VAL A 22 11.39 1.32 1.69
N VAL A 23 10.54 0.92 0.75
CA VAL A 23 9.84 -0.37 0.79
C VAL A 23 10.27 -1.30 -0.34
N ARG A 24 10.18 -2.60 -0.08
CA ARG A 24 10.29 -3.63 -1.12
C ARG A 24 8.91 -3.91 -1.70
N SER A 25 8.80 -4.01 -3.02
CA SER A 25 7.58 -4.41 -3.73
C SER A 25 7.86 -5.59 -4.64
N SER A 26 6.96 -6.58 -4.68
CA SER A 26 7.08 -7.74 -5.57
C SER A 26 5.71 -8.24 -6.00
N SER A 27 5.64 -8.92 -7.15
CA SER A 27 4.43 -9.60 -7.63
C SER A 27 4.72 -11.10 -7.81
N PRO A 28 4.59 -11.93 -6.76
CA PRO A 28 5.05 -13.31 -6.82
C PRO A 28 4.33 -14.17 -7.86
N GLN A 29 3.07 -13.84 -8.19
CA GLN A 29 2.31 -14.50 -9.26
C GLN A 29 2.42 -13.78 -10.62
N GLY A 30 3.28 -12.77 -10.73
CA GLY A 30 3.62 -12.08 -11.98
C GLY A 30 2.56 -11.11 -12.52
N ARG A 31 1.31 -11.14 -12.04
CA ARG A 31 0.21 -10.30 -12.57
C ARG A 31 0.54 -8.81 -12.62
N PHE A 32 1.35 -8.31 -11.69
CA PHE A 32 1.70 -6.90 -11.55
C PHE A 32 3.22 -6.66 -11.56
N ASP A 33 4.01 -7.55 -12.16
CA ASP A 33 5.47 -7.51 -12.09
C ASP A 33 6.05 -6.16 -12.51
N ALA A 34 5.69 -5.68 -13.71
CA ALA A 34 6.12 -4.37 -14.20
C ALA A 34 5.75 -3.20 -13.25
N GLY A 35 4.61 -3.29 -12.56
CA GLY A 35 4.20 -2.31 -11.56
C GLY A 35 5.04 -2.42 -10.28
N ALA A 36 5.26 -3.64 -9.80
CA ALA A 36 6.08 -3.92 -8.63
C ALA A 36 7.53 -3.45 -8.83
N THR A 37 8.15 -3.75 -9.97
CA THR A 37 9.52 -3.29 -10.30
C THR A 37 9.63 -1.76 -10.31
N ARG A 38 8.59 -1.05 -10.78
CA ARG A 38 8.58 0.43 -10.78
C ARG A 38 8.48 1.04 -9.38
N LEU A 39 7.90 0.29 -8.44
CA LEU A 39 7.66 0.73 -7.06
C LEU A 39 8.70 0.18 -6.07
N ASP A 40 9.43 -0.88 -6.42
CA ASP A 40 10.46 -1.47 -5.57
C ASP A 40 11.56 -0.45 -5.25
N GLY A 41 11.98 -0.41 -3.99
CA GLY A 41 12.99 0.54 -3.51
C GLY A 41 12.53 2.00 -3.43
N ARG A 42 11.22 2.28 -3.60
CA ARG A 42 10.68 3.63 -3.47
C ARG A 42 10.29 3.92 -2.02
N ARG A 43 10.30 5.21 -1.66
CA ARG A 43 9.78 5.67 -0.36
C ARG A 43 8.25 5.72 -0.42
N LEU A 44 7.58 5.09 0.54
CA LEU A 44 6.13 5.21 0.69
C LEU A 44 5.81 6.51 1.43
N THR A 45 5.01 7.39 0.82
CA THR A 45 4.61 8.67 1.44
C THR A 45 3.44 8.47 2.40
N GLU A 46 2.34 7.92 1.88
CA GLU A 46 1.11 7.65 2.63
C GLU A 46 0.31 6.53 1.95
N ALA A 47 -0.64 5.95 2.68
CA ALA A 47 -1.70 5.11 2.13
C ALA A 47 -3.07 5.76 2.38
N THR A 48 -3.92 5.80 1.37
CA THR A 48 -5.28 6.35 1.46
C THR A 48 -6.30 5.34 0.96
N ALA A 49 -7.50 5.36 1.54
CA ALA A 49 -8.62 4.53 1.08
C ALA A 49 -9.60 5.38 0.26
N ARG A 50 -10.11 4.80 -0.84
CA ARG A 50 -11.13 5.40 -1.70
C ARG A 50 -12.24 4.36 -1.92
N GLY A 51 -13.47 4.67 -1.50
CA GLY A 51 -14.61 3.77 -1.61
C GLY A 51 -15.15 3.32 -0.25
N LYS A 52 -15.80 2.15 -0.23
CA LYS A 52 -16.37 1.52 0.96
C LYS A 52 -15.79 0.11 1.13
#